data_AF-A0A820HLZ2-F1
#
_entry.id   AF-A0A820HLZ2-F1
#
_cell.length_a   1.000
_cell.length_b   1.000
_cell.length_c   1.000
_cell.angle_alpha   90.00
_cell.angle_beta   90.00
_cell.angle_gamma   90.00
#
_symmetry.space_group_name_H-M   'P 1'
#
loop_
_entity.id
_entity.type
_entity.pdbx_description
1 polymer ?
#
loop_
_entity_poly.entity_id
_entity_poly.type
_entity_poly.pdbx_seq_one_letter_code
_entity_poly.pdbx_strand_id
1 'polypeptide(L)'
;DEKSEINREIQEIYNLQSYQDNPFKCVYSHLHDIIPLLVYTWSTANKTQFPKDSQIVALLLFIHSRGKGLLKLIRTGEEKTLIVGIVAAFFALCGQAVDVVSSNRDLAIEREQKCRLFFELLKLESGHICSEND
;
A
#
# COMPACT_ATOMS: atom_id res chain seq x y z
N ASP A 1 13.50 -30.07 -19.94
CA ASP A 1 12.08 -29.95 -20.34
C ASP A 1 11.75 -28.47 -20.29
N GLU A 2 11.23 -27.89 -21.36
CA GLU A 2 11.03 -26.44 -21.50
C GLU A 2 10.16 -25.88 -20.35
N LYS A 3 9.19 -26.67 -19.87
CA LYS A 3 8.39 -26.34 -18.68
C LYS A 3 9.21 -26.29 -17.38
N SER A 4 10.21 -27.16 -17.23
CA SER A 4 11.07 -27.17 -16.04
C SER A 4 12.03 -25.97 -16.01
N GLU A 5 12.40 -25.47 -17.19
CA GLU A 5 13.32 -24.34 -17.34
C GLU A 5 12.61 -23.02 -17.07
N ILE A 6 11.41 -22.84 -17.63
CA ILE A 6 10.53 -21.69 -17.32
C ILE A 6 10.18 -21.66 -15.82
N ASN A 7 9.86 -22.82 -15.23
CA ASN A 7 9.60 -22.87 -13.78
C ASN A 7 10.84 -22.51 -12.97
N ARG A 8 12.05 -22.89 -13.39
CA ARG A 8 13.27 -22.49 -12.70
C ARG A 8 13.51 -20.99 -12.80
N GLU A 9 13.34 -20.40 -13.98
CA GLU A 9 13.46 -18.94 -14.17
C GLU A 9 12.44 -18.17 -13.33
N ILE A 10 11.18 -18.63 -13.26
CA ILE A 10 10.16 -18.03 -12.38
C ILE A 10 10.61 -18.10 -10.91
N GLN A 11 11.14 -19.25 -10.47
CA GLN A 11 11.63 -19.40 -9.09
C GLN A 11 12.83 -18.51 -8.79
N GLU A 12 13.74 -18.32 -9.76
CA GLU A 12 14.92 -17.45 -9.64
C GLU A 12 14.56 -15.95 -9.66
N ILE A 13 13.67 -15.53 -10.57
CA ILE A 13 13.20 -14.14 -10.70
C ILE A 13 12.47 -13.71 -9.43
N TYR A 14 11.52 -14.53 -8.97
CA TYR A 14 10.67 -14.17 -7.82
C TYR A 14 11.24 -14.61 -6.47
N ASN A 15 12.37 -15.34 -6.47
CA ASN A 15 13.05 -15.86 -5.29
C ASN A 15 12.06 -16.36 -4.22
N LEU A 16 11.15 -17.26 -4.62
CA LEU A 16 9.96 -17.63 -3.84
C LEU A 16 10.30 -18.33 -2.51
N GLN A 17 11.53 -18.84 -2.34
CA GLN A 17 12.02 -19.30 -1.03
C GLN A 17 12.15 -18.14 -0.02
N SER A 18 12.56 -16.95 -0.48
CA SER A 18 12.60 -15.74 0.37
C SER A 18 11.22 -15.24 0.80
N TYR A 19 10.16 -15.61 0.05
CA TYR A 19 8.77 -15.32 0.39
C TYR A 19 8.34 -16.03 1.68
N GLN A 20 8.88 -17.23 1.94
CA GLN A 20 8.59 -18.01 3.15
C GLN A 20 9.40 -17.52 4.36
N ASP A 21 10.65 -17.09 4.14
CA ASP A 21 11.55 -16.70 5.23
C ASP A 21 11.41 -15.22 5.66
N ASN A 22 11.11 -14.31 4.72
CA ASN A 22 10.87 -12.90 5.02
C ASN A 22 10.07 -12.22 3.87
N PRO A 23 8.74 -12.11 3.98
CA PRO A 23 7.91 -11.54 2.92
C PRO A 23 8.31 -10.10 2.55
N PHE A 24 8.89 -9.33 3.47
CA PHE A 24 9.43 -8.00 3.16
C PHE A 24 10.60 -8.07 2.19
N LYS A 25 11.50 -9.06 2.29
CA LYS A 25 12.66 -9.10 1.40
C LYS A 25 12.25 -9.24 -0.07
N CYS A 26 11.24 -10.06 -0.36
CA CYS A 26 10.73 -10.24 -1.72
C CYS A 26 9.89 -9.05 -2.20
N VAL A 27 9.00 -8.51 -1.35
CA VAL A 27 8.21 -7.33 -1.75
C VAL A 27 9.13 -6.13 -2.02
N TYR A 28 10.17 -5.94 -1.20
CA TYR A 28 11.10 -4.83 -1.40
C TYR A 28 12.02 -5.01 -2.63
N SER A 29 12.30 -6.24 -3.08
CA SER A 29 13.06 -6.47 -4.31
C SER A 29 12.24 -6.16 -5.57
N HIS A 30 10.91 -6.12 -5.47
CA HIS A 30 9.98 -5.83 -6.56
C HIS A 30 9.29 -4.46 -6.42
N LEU A 31 9.87 -3.52 -5.65
CA LEU A 31 9.28 -2.18 -5.47
C LEU A 31 8.98 -1.46 -6.78
N HIS A 32 9.83 -1.66 -7.78
CA HIS A 32 9.67 -1.05 -9.09
C HIS A 32 8.43 -1.53 -9.85
N ASP A 33 7.91 -2.72 -9.52
CA ASP A 33 6.69 -3.27 -10.11
C ASP A 33 5.46 -2.97 -9.23
N ILE A 34 5.63 -3.07 -7.92
CA ILE A 34 4.55 -2.92 -6.95
C ILE A 34 4.08 -1.47 -6.84
N ILE A 35 5.00 -0.50 -6.86
CA ILE A 35 4.61 0.92 -6.74
C ILE A 35 3.74 1.36 -7.92
N PRO A 36 4.12 1.13 -9.20
CA PRO A 36 3.24 1.42 -10.33
C PRO A 36 1.90 0.71 -10.26
N LEU A 37 1.89 -0.57 -9.85
CA LEU A 37 0.64 -1.33 -9.67
C LEU A 37 -0.28 -0.64 -8.65
N LEU A 38 0.24 -0.28 -7.48
CA LEU A 38 -0.54 0.40 -6.44
C LEU A 38 -1.05 1.77 -6.91
N VAL A 39 -0.21 2.53 -7.62
CA VAL A 39 -0.57 3.83 -8.19
C VAL A 39 -1.68 3.70 -9.24
N TYR A 40 -1.58 2.70 -10.11
CA TYR A 40 -2.59 2.45 -11.15
C TYR A 40 -3.91 1.97 -10.55
N THR A 41 -3.86 1.07 -9.56
CA THR A 41 -5.05 0.59 -8.85
C THR A 41 -5.74 1.74 -8.09
N TRP A 42 -4.96 2.63 -7.46
CA TRP A 42 -5.51 3.85 -6.84
C TRP A 42 -6.26 4.70 -7.86
N SER A 43 -5.64 4.97 -9.01
CA SER A 43 -6.24 5.76 -10.09
C SER A 43 -7.55 5.12 -10.57
N THR A 44 -7.56 3.80 -10.74
CA THR A 44 -8.76 3.03 -11.13
C THR A 44 -9.89 3.18 -10.11
N ALA A 45 -9.59 3.09 -8.82
CA ALA A 45 -10.58 3.27 -7.75
C ALA A 45 -11.06 4.73 -7.63
N ASN A 46 -10.26 5.72 -8.04
CA ASN A 46 -10.50 7.14 -7.79
C ASN A 46 -10.70 7.93 -9.09
N LYS A 47 -11.56 7.44 -9.99
CA LYS A 47 -11.99 8.15 -11.21
C LYS A 47 -10.81 8.60 -12.10
N THR A 48 -9.83 7.73 -12.28
CA THR A 48 -8.63 7.96 -13.12
C THR A 48 -7.71 9.09 -12.63
N GLN A 49 -7.82 9.50 -11.37
CA GLN A 49 -6.94 10.49 -10.78
C GLN A 49 -5.62 9.84 -10.32
N PHE A 50 -4.53 10.21 -11.00
CA PHE A 50 -3.19 9.76 -10.63
C PHE A 50 -2.59 10.62 -9.50
N PRO A 51 -1.76 10.01 -8.62
CA PRO A 51 -0.96 10.76 -7.66
C PRO A 51 -0.01 11.74 -8.37
N LYS A 52 0.16 12.92 -7.78
CA LYS A 52 1.16 13.92 -8.16
C LYS A 52 2.57 13.44 -7.78
N ASP A 53 3.59 13.98 -8.45
CA ASP A 53 4.99 13.67 -8.17
C ASP A 53 5.36 13.87 -6.68
N SER A 54 4.86 14.93 -6.05
CA SER A 54 5.07 15.18 -4.61
C SER A 54 4.52 14.05 -3.73
N GLN A 55 3.38 13.48 -4.10
CA GLN A 55 2.74 12.37 -3.41
C GLN A 55 3.49 11.06 -3.64
N ILE A 56 4.02 10.84 -4.85
CA ILE A 56 4.87 9.68 -5.17
C ILE A 56 6.17 9.74 -4.38
N VAL A 57 6.84 10.90 -4.32
CA VAL A 57 8.05 11.08 -3.49
C VAL A 57 7.72 10.86 -2.01
N ALA A 58 6.58 11.35 -1.55
CA ALA A 58 6.12 11.12 -0.18
C ALA A 58 5.89 9.62 0.09
N LEU A 59 5.23 8.90 -0.81
CA LEU A 59 5.03 7.46 -0.74
C LEU A 59 6.37 6.71 -0.66
N LEU A 60 7.29 7.00 -1.58
CA LEU A 60 8.58 6.33 -1.67
C LEU A 60 9.40 6.46 -0.38
N LEU A 61 9.48 7.66 0.25
CA LEU A 61 10.25 7.73 1.50
C LEU A 61 9.53 7.09 2.70
N PHE A 62 8.21 6.95 2.70
CA PHE A 62 7.51 6.15 3.73
C PHE A 62 7.82 4.67 3.59
N ILE A 63 7.80 4.14 2.37
CA ILE A 63 8.11 2.73 2.12
C ILE A 63 9.60 2.45 2.38
N HIS A 64 10.48 3.36 1.94
CA HIS A 64 11.91 3.24 2.17
C HIS A 64 12.30 3.28 3.66
N SER A 65 11.51 3.93 4.52
CA SER A 65 11.82 3.95 5.95
C SER A 65 11.62 2.59 6.62
N ARG A 66 11.00 1.60 5.95
CA ARG A 66 10.82 0.22 6.44
C ARG A 66 10.24 0.15 7.84
N GLY A 67 9.24 0.99 8.12
CA GLY A 67 8.60 1.04 9.44
C GLY A 67 9.44 1.71 10.54
N LYS A 68 10.63 2.24 10.24
CA LYS A 68 11.35 3.13 11.16
C LYS A 68 10.56 4.43 11.21
N GLY A 69 9.87 4.65 12.34
CA GLY A 69 8.89 5.72 12.54
C GLY A 69 9.31 7.03 11.89
N LEU A 70 8.62 7.39 10.83
CA LEU A 70 8.91 8.57 10.02
C LEU A 70 7.74 9.55 10.12
N LEU A 71 8.00 10.75 10.64
CA LEU A 71 7.02 11.83 10.67
C LEU A 71 7.26 12.75 9.48
N LYS A 72 6.26 12.89 8.59
CA LYS A 72 6.34 13.79 7.44
C LYS A 72 5.31 14.91 7.51
N LEU A 73 5.78 16.14 7.34
CA LEU A 73 4.90 17.27 7.11
C LEU A 73 4.47 17.30 5.63
N ILE A 74 3.28 16.79 5.37
CA ILE A 74 2.57 16.98 4.11
C ILE A 74 1.61 18.17 4.32
N ARG A 75 1.51 19.11 3.37
CA ARG A 75 0.61 20.27 3.52
C ARG A 75 -0.86 19.85 3.41
N THR A 76 -1.77 20.65 3.96
CA THR A 76 -3.22 20.48 3.74
C THR A 76 -3.53 20.65 2.25
N GLY A 77 -4.46 19.86 1.70
CA GLY A 77 -4.80 19.89 0.27
C GLY A 77 -3.93 18.99 -0.63
N GLU A 78 -2.85 18.39 -0.10
CA GLU A 78 -2.00 17.42 -0.83
C GLU A 78 -2.58 15.98 -0.81
N GLU A 79 -3.85 15.82 -0.46
CA GLU A 79 -4.56 14.52 -0.38
C GLU A 79 -3.80 13.44 0.42
N LYS A 80 -3.48 13.74 1.69
CA LYS A 80 -2.78 12.80 2.59
C LYS A 80 -3.40 11.41 2.64
N THR A 81 -4.72 11.33 2.49
CA THR A 81 -5.48 10.07 2.44
C THR A 81 -4.98 9.14 1.32
N LEU A 82 -4.60 9.68 0.15
CA LEU A 82 -4.01 8.90 -0.93
C LEU A 82 -2.70 8.27 -0.48
N ILE A 83 -1.78 9.09 0.04
CA ILE A 83 -0.45 8.62 0.44
C ILE A 83 -0.57 7.55 1.53
N VAL A 84 -1.37 7.83 2.56
CA VAL A 84 -1.56 6.89 3.68
C VAL A 84 -2.28 5.62 3.24
N GLY A 85 -3.29 5.73 2.35
CA GLY A 85 -3.99 4.57 1.80
C GLY A 85 -3.06 3.65 1.01
N ILE A 86 -2.21 4.20 0.14
CA ILE A 86 -1.24 3.40 -0.63
C ILE A 86 -0.18 2.79 0.29
N VAL A 87 0.31 3.52 1.29
CA VAL A 87 1.27 2.98 2.29
C VAL A 87 0.63 1.83 3.08
N ALA A 88 -0.63 1.97 3.49
CA ALA A 88 -1.33 0.91 4.20
C ALA A 88 -1.53 -0.34 3.34
N ALA A 89 -1.95 -0.18 2.08
CA ALA A 89 -2.04 -1.29 1.14
C ALA A 89 -0.70 -1.99 0.93
N PHE A 90 0.39 -1.23 0.78
CA PHE A 90 1.72 -1.79 0.62
C PHE A 90 2.11 -2.71 1.78
N PHE A 91 1.95 -2.23 3.02
CA PHE A 91 2.28 -3.04 4.20
C PHE A 91 1.31 -4.21 4.41
N ALA A 92 0.02 -4.03 4.08
CA ALA A 92 -0.95 -5.12 4.09
C ALA A 92 -0.61 -6.24 3.10
N LEU A 93 -0.17 -5.89 1.88
CA LEU A 93 0.34 -6.85 0.90
C LEU A 93 1.64 -7.54 1.33
N CYS A 94 2.41 -6.91 2.23
CA CYS A 94 3.54 -7.57 2.91
C CYS A 94 3.11 -8.55 4.02
N GLY A 95 1.81 -8.73 4.25
CA GLY A 95 1.25 -9.59 5.29
C GLY A 95 1.12 -8.92 6.66
N GLN A 96 1.15 -7.59 6.76
CA GLN A 96 0.98 -6.88 8.03
C GLN A 96 -0.46 -6.42 8.24
N ALA A 97 -0.93 -6.48 9.50
CA ALA A 97 -2.07 -5.67 9.92
C ALA A 97 -1.63 -4.20 10.03
N VAL A 98 -2.42 -3.28 9.47
CA VAL A 98 -2.09 -1.85 9.44
C VAL A 98 -3.23 -1.04 10.04
N ASP A 99 -2.91 -0.27 11.09
CA ASP A 99 -3.84 0.69 11.69
C ASP A 99 -3.60 2.09 11.12
N VAL A 100 -4.66 2.71 10.57
CA VAL A 100 -4.64 4.10 10.12
C VAL A 100 -5.42 4.95 11.11
N VAL A 101 -4.70 5.77 11.90
CA VAL A 101 -5.30 6.61 12.93
C VAL A 101 -5.63 8.00 12.37
N SER A 102 -6.86 8.46 12.61
CA SER A 102 -7.34 9.81 12.28
C SER A 102 -7.66 10.59 13.55
N SER A 103 -7.81 11.92 13.42
CA SER A 103 -8.04 12.81 14.56
C SER A 103 -9.46 12.75 15.13
N ASN A 104 -10.44 12.28 14.36
CA ASN A 104 -11.83 12.12 14.81
C ASN A 104 -12.54 11.01 14.02
N ARG A 105 -13.73 10.65 14.51
CA ARG A 105 -14.62 9.61 13.97
C ARG A 105 -15.01 9.86 12.52
N ASP A 106 -15.55 11.03 12.21
CA ASP A 106 -16.07 11.34 10.88
C ASP A 106 -14.99 11.22 9.81
N LEU A 107 -13.79 11.74 10.10
CA LEU A 107 -12.64 11.62 9.19
C LEU A 107 -12.16 10.17 9.09
N ALA A 108 -12.24 9.36 10.14
CA ALA A 108 -11.85 7.96 10.06
C ALA A 108 -12.80 7.18 9.11
N ILE A 109 -14.11 7.38 9.29
CA ILE A 109 -15.15 6.74 8.47
C ILE A 109 -15.05 7.21 7.02
N GLU A 110 -14.98 8.52 6.78
CA GLU A 110 -14.90 9.10 5.43
C GLU A 110 -13.65 8.58 4.67
N ARG A 111 -12.50 8.51 5.36
CA ARG A 111 -11.25 8.04 4.75
C ARG A 111 -11.28 6.55 4.46
N GLU A 112 -11.83 5.73 5.36
CA GLU A 112 -12.01 4.30 5.12
C GLU A 112 -12.91 4.08 3.89
N GLN A 113 -14.06 4.75 3.83
CA GLN A 113 -14.98 4.65 2.70
C GLN A 113 -14.33 5.08 1.38
N LYS A 114 -13.52 6.16 1.39
CA LYS A 114 -12.79 6.63 0.21
C LYS A 114 -11.75 5.61 -0.27
N CYS A 115 -11.11 4.89 0.65
CA CYS A 115 -10.09 3.88 0.32
C CYS A 115 -10.66 2.48 0.09
N ARG A 116 -11.93 2.22 0.44
CA ARG A 116 -12.53 0.88 0.41
C ARG A 116 -12.42 0.21 -0.96
N LEU A 117 -12.87 0.86 -2.02
CA LEU A 117 -12.80 0.29 -3.37
C LEU A 117 -11.34 0.01 -3.79
N PHE A 118 -10.41 0.87 -3.40
CA PHE A 118 -8.98 0.66 -3.66
C PHE A 118 -8.45 -0.60 -2.97
N PHE A 119 -8.80 -0.83 -1.70
CA PHE A 119 -8.44 -2.04 -0.96
C PHE A 119 -9.11 -3.30 -1.53
N GLU A 120 -10.40 -3.22 -1.89
CA GLU A 120 -11.15 -4.32 -2.50
C GLU A 120 -10.54 -4.78 -3.83
N LEU A 121 -10.09 -3.84 -4.67
CA LEU A 121 -9.40 -4.16 -5.94
C LEU A 121 -8.09 -4.92 -5.70
N LEU A 122 -7.42 -4.68 -4.57
CA LEU A 122 -6.20 -5.38 -4.15
C LEU A 122 -6.49 -6.66 -3.35
N LYS A 123 -7.77 -7.05 -3.20
CA LYS A 123 -8.20 -8.19 -2.36
C LYS A 123 -7.79 -8.05 -0.89
N LEU A 124 -7.77 -6.81 -0.40
CA LEU A 124 -7.54 -6.48 1.01
C LEU A 124 -8.87 -6.15 1.70
N GLU A 125 -8.99 -6.57 2.96
CA GLU A 125 -10.10 -6.19 3.82
C GLU A 125 -9.78 -4.90 4.57
N SER A 126 -10.77 -4.02 4.76
CA SER A 126 -10.64 -2.79 5.54
C SER A 126 -11.86 -2.56 6.41
N GLY A 127 -11.67 -1.86 7.53
CA GLY A 127 -12.75 -1.40 8.39
C GLY A 127 -12.31 -0.24 9.26
N HIS A 128 -13.23 0.30 10.07
CA HIS A 128 -12.94 1.36 11.02
C HIS A 128 -13.37 0.96 12.43
N ILE A 129 -12.59 1.38 13.43
CA ILE A 129 -12.91 1.20 14.84
C ILE A 129 -13.32 2.57 15.37
N CYS A 130 -14.63 2.82 15.46
CA CYS A 130 -15.17 4.05 16.01
C CYS A 130 -16.28 3.70 17.00
N SER A 131 -16.21 4.25 18.22
CA SER A 131 -17.28 4.14 19.21
C SER A 131 -18.52 4.90 18.73
N GLU A 132 -19.70 4.34 18.98
CA GLU A 132 -20.97 5.01 18.65
C GLU A 132 -21.31 6.15 19.62
N ASN A 133 -20.71 6.17 20.80
CA ASN A 133 -21.02 7.11 21.88
C ASN A 133 -19.77 7.86 22.34
N ASP A 134 -19.75 9.17 22.08
CA ASP A 134 -19.15 10.21 22.93
C ASP A 134 -20.03 11.46 22.81
#